data_AF-A0A127SZV7-F1
#
_entry.id   AF-A0A127SZV7-F1
#
_cell.length_a   1.000
_cell.length_b   1.000
_cell.length_c   1.000
_cell.angle_alpha   90.00
_cell.angle_beta   90.00
_cell.angle_gamma   90.00
#
_symmetry.space_group_name_H-M   'P 1'
#
loop_
_entity.id
_entity.type
_entity.pdbx_description
1 polymer ?
#
loop_
_entity_poly.entity_id
_entity_poly.type
_entity_poly.pdbx_seq_one_letter_code
_entity_poly.pdbx_strand_id
1 'polypeptide(L)'
;TVGGIGDVSELIKSLGGGEQSTQSTAQQPVQHAQQPQKKSNVGKVIAIIAAVLCGTVLLITIAGCIAGVSIIKSITGRDGFISSIVGNAIENGVEYSFGDDDTGFNNAYTGSNSYSVPADGIDKIRVEWINGLVRVQPYDGTDIKLDELSNSEISEEYALRYKIADGKLTVRFCKKHTWYGVDAAMLNLDEIIKPKELVVSVPRAMLESGELDIQLDGVSNDTYISSAKLNGLNVNGISGSIAIENVSAK
;
A
#
# COMPACT_ATOMS: atom_id res chain seq x y z
N THR A 1 48.44 -22.09 60.83
CA THR A 1 49.42 -23.09 60.37
C THR A 1 49.03 -23.49 58.95
N VAL A 2 49.90 -23.12 58.01
CA VAL A 2 50.18 -23.66 56.66
C VAL A 2 49.10 -24.40 55.85
N GLY A 3 48.95 -23.94 54.59
CA GLY A 3 48.77 -24.77 53.38
C GLY A 3 47.50 -24.41 52.59
N GLY A 4 47.48 -24.05 51.30
CA GLY A 4 48.50 -23.99 50.24
C GLY A 4 47.83 -24.29 48.88
N ILE A 5 48.22 -23.55 47.83
CA ILE A 5 48.12 -23.84 46.37
C ILE A 5 46.69 -23.78 45.77
N GLY A 6 46.36 -23.17 44.62
CA GLY A 6 47.02 -22.46 43.50
C GLY A 6 45.86 -21.82 42.67
N ASP A 7 46.02 -20.97 41.66
CA ASP A 7 47.06 -20.85 40.66
C ASP A 7 47.06 -19.43 40.04
N VAL A 8 48.18 -19.13 39.43
CA VAL A 8 48.65 -17.91 38.77
C VAL A 8 48.14 -17.88 37.33
N SER A 9 48.17 -16.69 36.71
CA SER A 9 48.06 -16.42 35.26
C SER A 9 46.61 -16.17 34.80
N GLU A 10 46.20 -15.03 34.27
CA GLU A 10 46.91 -13.91 33.68
C GLU A 10 46.11 -12.60 33.81
N LEU A 11 46.86 -11.53 34.05
CA LEU A 11 46.67 -10.18 33.50
C LEU A 11 45.29 -9.51 33.62
N ILE A 12 45.00 -9.12 34.86
CA ILE A 12 44.57 -7.74 35.11
C ILE A 12 45.77 -6.82 34.84
N LYS A 13 45.57 -5.83 33.95
CA LYS A 13 46.01 -4.43 34.04
C LYS A 13 45.99 -3.88 32.62
N SER A 14 45.39 -2.75 32.30
CA SER A 14 44.85 -1.67 33.12
C SER A 14 44.38 -0.65 32.10
N LEU A 15 43.19 -0.10 32.30
CA LEU A 15 42.81 1.31 32.12
C LEU A 15 43.70 2.11 31.14
N GLY A 16 43.20 2.61 30.02
CA GLY A 16 42.10 3.56 29.99
C GLY A 16 42.67 4.98 29.84
N GLY A 17 42.32 5.63 28.73
CA GLY A 17 42.20 7.09 28.60
C GLY A 17 43.48 7.92 28.50
N GLY A 18 43.51 8.82 27.52
CA GLY A 18 44.44 9.96 27.52
C GLY A 18 44.68 10.55 26.14
N GLU A 19 43.84 11.51 25.74
CA GLU A 19 44.13 12.49 24.69
C GLU A 19 45.33 13.38 25.08
N GLN A 20 46.16 13.80 24.12
CA GLN A 20 46.42 15.22 23.85
C GLN A 20 47.34 15.45 22.64
N SER A 21 46.87 16.38 21.82
CA SER A 21 47.49 17.10 20.71
C SER A 21 48.73 17.93 21.08
N THR A 22 49.65 18.14 20.12
CA THR A 22 50.14 19.48 19.69
C THR A 22 51.05 19.41 18.46
N GLN A 23 50.96 20.46 17.65
CA GLN A 23 51.56 20.75 16.34
C GLN A 23 53.01 21.30 16.40
N SER A 24 53.60 21.44 15.19
CA SER A 24 54.73 22.29 14.74
C SER A 24 56.00 21.49 14.40
N THR A 25 56.69 21.59 13.25
CA THR A 25 56.90 22.68 12.28
C THR A 25 57.42 22.11 10.93
N ALA A 26 56.98 22.70 9.81
CA ALA A 26 57.58 22.82 8.47
C ALA A 26 58.50 21.74 7.85
N GLN A 27 58.17 21.31 6.62
CA GLN A 27 58.94 21.54 5.38
C GLN A 27 58.39 20.72 4.17
N GLN A 28 58.07 21.39 3.07
CA GLN A 28 58.08 20.87 1.68
C GLN A 28 59.37 21.41 1.01
N PRO A 29 59.92 20.83 -0.09
CA PRO A 29 59.30 19.98 -1.14
C PRO A 29 60.12 18.67 -1.38
N VAL A 30 59.85 17.66 -2.24
CA VAL A 30 59.50 17.59 -3.67
C VAL A 30 59.00 16.15 -4.00
N GLN A 31 57.95 16.07 -4.81
CA GLN A 31 57.37 15.00 -5.67
C GLN A 31 57.84 13.52 -5.63
N HIS A 32 56.86 12.62 -5.52
CA HIS A 32 56.67 11.48 -6.43
C HIS A 32 55.16 11.24 -6.69
N ALA A 33 54.87 10.77 -7.91
CA ALA A 33 53.57 10.77 -8.59
C ALA A 33 52.43 10.03 -7.86
N GLN A 34 51.24 10.64 -7.89
CA GLN A 34 49.97 10.02 -7.50
C GLN A 34 49.46 9.08 -8.61
N GLN A 35 49.30 7.80 -8.31
CA GLN A 35 48.40 6.91 -9.05
C GLN A 35 46.99 6.98 -8.45
N PRO A 36 45.92 6.99 -9.28
CA PRO A 36 44.55 7.21 -8.83
C PRO A 36 44.01 6.00 -8.05
N GLN A 37 43.41 6.27 -6.89
CA GLN A 37 42.67 5.28 -6.11
C GLN A 37 41.50 4.72 -6.92
N LYS A 38 41.54 3.39 -7.12
CA LYS A 38 40.48 2.60 -7.75
C LYS A 38 39.22 2.64 -6.86
N LYS A 39 38.28 3.51 -7.24
CA LYS A 39 36.95 3.64 -6.61
C LYS A 39 36.25 2.28 -6.65
N SER A 40 35.94 1.73 -5.47
CA SER A 40 35.29 0.43 -5.31
C SER A 40 33.92 0.42 -5.98
N ASN A 41 33.77 -0.42 -7.02
CA ASN A 41 32.52 -0.63 -7.75
C ASN A 41 31.52 -1.50 -6.96
N VAL A 42 31.89 -1.98 -5.76
CA VAL A 42 31.08 -2.93 -4.98
C VAL A 42 29.75 -2.30 -4.53
N GLY A 43 29.73 -1.00 -4.20
CA GLY A 43 28.48 -0.31 -3.84
C GLY A 43 27.50 -0.14 -5.01
N LYS A 44 27.99 -0.04 -6.25
CA LYS A 44 27.13 0.03 -7.45
C LYS A 44 26.57 -1.35 -7.82
N VAL A 45 27.34 -2.41 -7.61
CA VAL A 45 26.91 -3.79 -7.90
C VAL A 45 25.80 -4.24 -6.94
N ILE A 46 25.86 -3.85 -5.66
CA ILE A 46 24.79 -4.16 -4.68
C ILE A 46 23.48 -3.42 -5.03
N ALA A 47 23.55 -2.16 -5.47
CA ALA A 47 22.37 -1.41 -5.91
C ALA A 47 21.74 -2.01 -7.18
N ILE A 48 22.55 -2.51 -8.12
CA ILE A 48 22.07 -3.16 -9.34
C ILE A 48 21.43 -4.52 -9.02
N ILE A 49 22.00 -5.31 -8.11
CA ILE A 49 21.41 -6.61 -7.72
C ILE A 49 20.07 -6.41 -6.98
N ALA A 50 19.93 -5.39 -6.14
CA ALA A 50 18.65 -5.06 -5.49
C ALA A 50 17.58 -4.58 -6.50
N ALA A 51 17.96 -3.75 -7.48
CA ALA A 51 17.05 -3.30 -8.53
C ALA A 51 16.66 -4.44 -9.51
N VAL A 52 17.60 -5.34 -9.83
CA VAL A 52 17.34 -6.51 -10.67
C VAL A 52 16.50 -7.54 -9.93
N LEU A 53 16.68 -7.75 -8.61
CA LEU A 53 15.79 -8.61 -7.83
C LEU A 53 14.38 -8.03 -7.71
N CYS A 54 14.22 -6.72 -7.56
CA CYS A 54 12.90 -6.09 -7.53
C CYS A 54 12.20 -6.12 -8.90
N GLY A 55 12.94 -5.84 -9.99
CA GLY A 55 12.43 -5.91 -11.35
C GLY A 55 12.16 -7.34 -11.84
N THR A 56 12.99 -8.32 -11.44
CA THR A 56 12.75 -9.73 -11.79
C THR A 56 11.64 -10.34 -10.94
N VAL A 57 11.43 -9.92 -9.68
CA VAL A 57 10.24 -10.33 -8.91
C VAL A 57 8.97 -9.75 -9.55
N LEU A 58 8.98 -8.50 -10.02
CA LEU A 58 7.84 -7.94 -10.78
C LEU A 58 7.56 -8.74 -12.06
N LEU A 59 8.60 -9.07 -12.84
CA LEU A 59 8.45 -9.81 -14.10
C LEU A 59 8.16 -11.31 -13.92
N ILE A 60 8.68 -11.96 -12.87
CA ILE A 60 8.37 -13.36 -12.55
C ILE A 60 6.97 -13.47 -11.96
N THR A 61 6.43 -12.43 -11.34
CA THR A 61 5.00 -12.42 -11.00
C THR A 61 4.16 -12.40 -12.28
N ILE A 62 4.53 -11.59 -13.27
CA ILE A 62 3.82 -11.52 -14.56
C ILE A 62 4.01 -12.80 -15.40
N ALA A 63 5.21 -13.39 -15.45
CA ALA A 63 5.49 -14.59 -16.25
C ALA A 63 5.15 -15.91 -15.52
N GLY A 64 5.29 -15.97 -14.19
CA GLY A 64 4.85 -17.07 -13.34
C GLY A 64 3.33 -17.19 -13.24
N CYS A 65 2.59 -16.11 -13.51
CA CYS A 65 1.15 -16.15 -13.73
C CYS A 65 0.73 -16.89 -15.02
N ILE A 66 1.62 -17.14 -15.98
CA ILE A 66 1.23 -17.75 -17.26
C ILE A 66 1.35 -19.28 -17.25
N ALA A 67 2.13 -19.89 -16.35
CA ALA A 67 2.43 -21.32 -16.44
C ALA A 67 2.21 -22.16 -15.16
N GLY A 68 1.71 -21.61 -14.04
CA GLY A 68 1.68 -22.38 -12.78
C GLY A 68 0.60 -22.06 -11.75
N VAL A 69 -0.43 -21.28 -12.10
CA VAL A 69 -1.52 -20.93 -11.17
C VAL A 69 -2.84 -21.50 -11.67
N SER A 70 -3.07 -22.79 -11.39
CA SER A 70 -4.41 -23.38 -11.34
C SER A 70 -5.13 -23.00 -10.04
N ILE A 71 -5.05 -21.74 -9.62
CA ILE A 71 -5.83 -21.23 -8.49
C ILE A 71 -7.10 -20.60 -9.07
N ILE A 72 -8.10 -21.48 -9.23
CA ILE A 72 -9.53 -21.17 -9.07
C ILE A 72 -10.09 -20.15 -10.06
N LYS A 73 -10.58 -20.68 -11.20
CA LYS A 73 -11.58 -20.10 -12.10
C LYS A 73 -12.98 -19.87 -11.45
N SER A 74 -13.09 -19.71 -10.14
CA SER A 74 -14.37 -19.82 -9.44
C SER A 74 -14.52 -18.85 -8.28
N ILE A 75 -14.55 -17.55 -8.59
CA ILE A 75 -15.60 -16.68 -8.03
C ILE A 75 -16.13 -15.90 -9.24
N THR A 76 -17.42 -16.03 -9.49
CA THR A 76 -18.17 -15.41 -10.58
C THR A 76 -17.86 -13.90 -10.70
N GLY A 77 -17.35 -13.49 -11.86
CA GLY A 77 -17.14 -12.07 -12.23
C GLY A 77 -15.70 -11.63 -12.11
N ARG A 78 -14.92 -11.77 -13.19
CA ARG A 78 -13.65 -11.05 -13.36
C ARG A 78 -13.99 -9.57 -13.56
N ASP A 79 -14.29 -8.88 -12.47
CA ASP A 79 -14.61 -7.46 -12.50
C ASP A 79 -13.31 -6.71 -12.76
N GLY A 80 -13.16 -6.27 -14.01
CA GLY A 80 -11.91 -5.77 -14.60
C GLY A 80 -11.42 -4.42 -14.06
N PHE A 81 -11.63 -4.08 -12.79
CA PHE A 81 -11.20 -2.80 -12.20
C PHE A 81 -9.68 -2.58 -12.35
N ILE A 82 -8.86 -3.44 -11.73
CA ILE A 82 -7.41 -3.34 -11.82
C ILE A 82 -6.93 -3.57 -13.25
N SER A 83 -7.54 -4.53 -13.97
CA SER A 83 -7.17 -4.85 -15.35
C SER A 83 -7.47 -3.71 -16.33
N SER A 84 -8.54 -2.94 -16.12
CA SER A 84 -8.92 -1.77 -16.91
C SER A 84 -7.94 -0.63 -16.66
N ILE A 85 -7.65 -0.37 -15.39
CA ILE A 85 -6.69 0.64 -14.97
C ILE A 85 -5.29 0.37 -15.55
N VAL A 86 -4.76 -0.84 -15.36
CA VAL A 86 -3.42 -1.20 -15.81
C VAL A 86 -3.39 -1.32 -17.35
N GLY A 87 -4.44 -1.87 -17.97
CA GLY A 87 -4.56 -1.98 -19.42
C GLY A 87 -4.53 -0.60 -20.09
N ASN A 88 -5.33 0.34 -19.59
CA ASN A 88 -5.37 1.73 -20.09
C ASN A 88 -3.99 2.41 -19.99
N ALA A 89 -3.27 2.19 -18.88
CA ALA A 89 -1.94 2.78 -18.68
C ALA A 89 -0.89 2.20 -19.67
N ILE A 90 -0.94 0.90 -19.95
CA ILE A 90 -0.01 0.24 -20.88
C ILE A 90 -0.30 0.62 -22.34
N GLU A 91 -1.58 0.74 -22.72
CA GLU A 91 -1.98 1.04 -24.09
C GLU A 91 -1.77 2.51 -24.46
N ASN A 92 -2.04 3.44 -23.54
CA ASN A 92 -2.07 4.87 -23.85
C ASN A 92 -0.82 5.63 -23.42
N GLY A 93 0.04 5.06 -22.56
CA GLY A 93 1.35 5.60 -22.16
C GLY A 93 1.36 6.94 -21.41
N VAL A 94 0.25 7.67 -21.42
CA VAL A 94 0.05 9.01 -20.81
C VAL A 94 -1.37 9.21 -20.27
N GLU A 95 -2.26 8.22 -20.40
CA GLU A 95 -3.67 8.31 -19.99
C GLU A 95 -4.02 7.22 -18.97
N TYR A 96 -4.64 7.64 -17.86
CA TYR A 96 -5.19 6.76 -16.86
C TYR A 96 -6.68 7.06 -16.70
N SER A 97 -7.54 6.09 -16.97
CA SER A 97 -9.00 6.23 -16.87
C SER A 97 -9.57 5.33 -15.76
N PHE A 98 -10.44 5.92 -14.93
CA PHE A 98 -11.16 5.26 -13.84
C PHE A 98 -12.66 5.36 -14.05
N GLY A 99 -13.36 4.22 -13.91
CA GLY A 99 -14.80 4.12 -14.07
C GLY A 99 -15.26 4.11 -15.53
N ASP A 100 -16.09 3.13 -15.90
CA ASP A 100 -16.64 3.03 -17.27
C ASP A 100 -17.70 4.10 -17.53
N ASP A 101 -18.63 4.27 -16.57
CA ASP A 101 -19.58 5.37 -16.43
C ASP A 101 -20.01 5.56 -14.96
N ASP A 102 -20.74 6.66 -14.70
CA ASP A 102 -21.33 6.99 -13.39
C ASP A 102 -22.80 6.54 -13.26
N THR A 103 -23.30 5.69 -14.15
CA THR A 103 -24.72 5.30 -14.19
C THR A 103 -25.11 4.50 -12.95
N GLY A 104 -26.08 5.02 -12.21
CA GLY A 104 -26.60 4.41 -10.98
C GLY A 104 -25.76 4.68 -9.73
N PHE A 105 -24.76 5.58 -9.80
CA PHE A 105 -24.14 6.13 -8.60
C PHE A 105 -25.03 7.23 -8.02
N ASN A 106 -25.41 7.06 -6.75
CA ASN A 106 -26.60 7.68 -6.18
C ASN A 106 -26.31 8.86 -5.24
N ASN A 107 -25.05 9.10 -4.88
CA ASN A 107 -24.71 10.09 -3.87
C ASN A 107 -24.50 11.49 -4.45
N ALA A 108 -25.12 12.48 -3.81
CA ALA A 108 -24.80 13.89 -4.03
C ALA A 108 -23.55 14.25 -3.23
N TYR A 109 -22.72 15.17 -3.75
CA TYR A 109 -21.57 15.68 -3.02
C TYR A 109 -22.02 16.38 -1.72
N THR A 110 -21.25 16.19 -0.65
CA THR A 110 -21.48 16.85 0.63
C THR A 110 -20.18 17.52 1.08
N GLY A 111 -20.23 18.77 1.54
CA GLY A 111 -19.05 19.45 2.06
C GLY A 111 -18.48 18.81 3.34
N SER A 112 -19.23 17.91 3.99
CA SER A 112 -18.76 17.10 5.11
C SER A 112 -17.96 15.87 4.68
N ASN A 113 -17.97 15.51 3.38
CA ASN A 113 -17.37 14.28 2.84
C ASN A 113 -17.75 13.01 3.62
N SER A 114 -18.98 12.99 4.11
CA SER A 114 -19.53 11.92 4.96
C SER A 114 -20.88 11.53 4.41
N TYR A 115 -21.09 10.22 4.25
CA TYR A 115 -22.28 9.67 3.65
C TYR A 115 -22.84 8.53 4.50
N SER A 116 -24.17 8.41 4.49
CA SER A 116 -24.90 7.33 5.16
C SER A 116 -25.63 6.48 4.15
N VAL A 117 -25.46 5.17 4.24
CA VAL A 117 -26.12 4.18 3.40
C VAL A 117 -26.95 3.26 4.29
N PRO A 118 -28.26 3.07 4.04
CA PRO A 118 -29.04 2.07 4.75
C PRO A 118 -28.38 0.69 4.63
N ALA A 119 -28.19 0.01 5.75
CA ALA A 119 -27.61 -1.33 5.78
C ALA A 119 -28.57 -2.41 5.29
N ASP A 120 -29.88 -2.14 5.35
CA ASP A 120 -30.92 -3.11 5.01
C ASP A 120 -30.79 -3.60 3.57
N GLY A 121 -30.87 -4.92 3.39
CA GLY A 121 -30.72 -5.58 2.10
C GLY A 121 -29.31 -5.59 1.51
N ILE A 122 -28.27 -5.11 2.22
CA ILE A 122 -26.87 -5.17 1.75
C ILE A 122 -26.18 -6.42 2.28
N ASP A 123 -25.80 -7.31 1.37
CA ASP A 123 -25.03 -8.53 1.66
C ASP A 123 -23.61 -8.49 1.06
N LYS A 124 -23.28 -7.44 0.30
CA LYS A 124 -21.97 -7.26 -0.32
C LYS A 124 -21.49 -5.82 -0.27
N ILE A 125 -20.25 -5.62 0.15
CA ILE A 125 -19.54 -4.34 0.04
C ILE A 125 -18.36 -4.50 -0.90
N ARG A 126 -18.29 -3.64 -1.92
CA ARG A 126 -17.16 -3.53 -2.83
C ARG A 126 -16.57 -2.13 -2.76
N VAL A 127 -15.26 -2.04 -2.61
CA VAL A 127 -14.51 -0.78 -2.64
C VAL A 127 -13.51 -0.82 -3.78
N GLU A 128 -13.57 0.18 -4.66
CA GLU A 128 -12.64 0.42 -5.76
C GLU A 128 -11.86 1.71 -5.46
N TRP A 129 -10.64 1.58 -4.92
CA TRP A 129 -9.87 2.71 -4.41
C TRP A 129 -8.53 2.87 -5.15
N ILE A 130 -8.19 4.10 -5.53
CA ILE A 130 -7.01 4.35 -6.36
C ILE A 130 -5.78 4.69 -5.52
N ASN A 131 -5.87 5.71 -4.66
CA ASN A 131 -4.72 6.23 -3.93
C ASN A 131 -5.06 6.61 -2.49
N GLY A 132 -4.14 6.33 -1.55
CA GLY A 132 -4.29 6.65 -0.14
C GLY A 132 -4.57 5.41 0.71
N LEU A 133 -5.72 5.35 1.37
CA LEU A 133 -6.00 4.32 2.37
C LEU A 133 -7.48 3.91 2.40
N VAL A 134 -7.74 2.63 2.60
CA VAL A 134 -9.08 2.11 2.92
C VAL A 134 -9.05 1.46 4.29
N ARG A 135 -9.97 1.83 5.18
CA ARG A 135 -10.24 1.13 6.44
C ARG A 135 -11.66 0.62 6.46
N VAL A 136 -11.84 -0.66 6.78
CA VAL A 136 -13.14 -1.26 7.07
C VAL A 136 -13.16 -1.70 8.51
N GLN A 137 -14.10 -1.18 9.28
CA GLN A 137 -14.16 -1.41 10.73
C GLN A 137 -15.60 -1.50 11.24
N PRO A 138 -15.86 -2.26 12.34
CA PRO A 138 -17.15 -2.25 13.00
C PRO A 138 -17.38 -0.93 13.73
N TYR A 139 -18.65 -0.55 13.82
CA TYR A 139 -19.09 0.50 14.73
C TYR A 139 -20.51 0.22 15.26
N ASP A 140 -20.88 0.91 16.33
CA ASP A 140 -22.16 0.71 17.02
C ASP A 140 -23.25 1.63 16.45
N GLY A 141 -23.64 1.39 15.20
CA GLY A 141 -24.76 2.06 14.54
C GLY A 141 -25.52 1.15 13.58
N THR A 142 -26.47 1.72 12.84
CA THR A 142 -27.44 0.97 12.01
C THR A 142 -27.21 1.08 10.51
N ASP A 143 -26.50 2.10 10.07
CA ASP A 143 -26.25 2.40 8.65
C ASP A 143 -24.80 2.06 8.32
N ILE A 144 -24.44 1.91 7.05
CA ILE A 144 -23.03 1.93 6.66
C ILE A 144 -22.61 3.40 6.51
N LYS A 145 -21.54 3.81 7.20
CA LYS A 145 -20.95 5.15 7.07
C LYS A 145 -19.73 5.11 6.17
N LEU A 146 -19.66 6.10 5.28
CA LEU A 146 -18.54 6.32 4.37
C LEU A 146 -17.99 7.72 4.64
N ASP A 147 -16.78 7.79 5.20
CA ASP A 147 -16.13 9.06 5.52
C ASP A 147 -14.84 9.20 4.72
N GLU A 148 -14.69 10.31 3.99
CA GLU A 148 -13.45 10.64 3.28
C GLU A 148 -12.60 11.62 4.07
N LEU A 149 -11.32 11.30 4.20
CA LEU A 149 -10.33 12.11 4.90
C LEU A 149 -9.19 12.44 3.95
N SER A 150 -8.76 13.70 3.90
CA SER A 150 -7.60 14.11 3.13
C SER A 150 -6.91 15.31 3.76
N ASN A 151 -5.62 15.47 3.48
CA ASN A 151 -4.84 16.65 3.83
C ASN A 151 -5.11 17.84 2.89
N SER A 152 -5.94 17.64 1.86
CA SER A 152 -6.36 18.65 0.90
C SER A 152 -7.88 18.69 0.81
N GLU A 153 -8.42 19.79 0.31
CA GLU A 153 -9.85 19.89 0.04
C GLU A 153 -10.28 18.81 -0.98
N ILE A 154 -11.39 18.14 -0.68
CA ILE A 154 -12.00 17.16 -1.59
C ILE A 154 -13.07 17.88 -2.40
N SER A 155 -12.79 18.11 -3.68
CA SER A 155 -13.73 18.71 -4.62
C SER A 155 -14.85 17.73 -4.99
N GLU A 156 -15.97 18.23 -5.53
CA GLU A 156 -17.11 17.38 -5.96
C GLU A 156 -16.71 16.31 -6.99
N GLU A 157 -15.80 16.64 -7.91
CA GLU A 157 -15.30 15.70 -8.92
C GLU A 157 -14.46 14.58 -8.32
N TYR A 158 -13.82 14.85 -7.18
CA TYR A 158 -12.89 13.94 -6.53
C TYR A 158 -13.49 13.19 -5.34
N ALA A 159 -14.64 13.64 -4.86
CA ALA A 159 -15.42 12.98 -3.82
C ALA A 159 -15.91 11.61 -4.28
N LEU A 160 -15.96 10.67 -3.33
CA LEU A 160 -16.36 9.30 -3.58
C LEU A 160 -17.70 9.21 -4.29
N ARG A 161 -17.89 8.11 -5.00
CA ARG A 161 -19.17 7.74 -5.58
C ARG A 161 -19.62 6.41 -5.00
N TYR A 162 -20.89 6.29 -4.60
CA TYR A 162 -21.44 5.00 -4.24
C TYR A 162 -22.73 4.66 -4.99
N LYS A 163 -22.94 3.36 -5.18
CA LYS A 163 -24.11 2.76 -5.81
C LYS A 163 -24.60 1.59 -4.96
N ILE A 164 -25.91 1.44 -4.87
CA ILE A 164 -26.56 0.26 -4.30
C ILE A 164 -27.36 -0.38 -5.43
N ALA A 165 -27.05 -1.63 -5.75
CA ALA A 165 -27.79 -2.42 -6.72
C ALA A 165 -27.66 -3.90 -6.37
N ASP A 166 -28.77 -4.64 -6.42
CA ASP A 166 -28.82 -6.09 -6.23
C ASP A 166 -28.11 -6.57 -4.94
N GLY A 167 -28.39 -5.90 -3.81
CA GLY A 167 -27.79 -6.21 -2.50
C GLY A 167 -26.33 -5.80 -2.32
N LYS A 168 -25.72 -5.16 -3.34
CA LYS A 168 -24.32 -4.75 -3.33
C LYS A 168 -24.16 -3.23 -3.18
N LEU A 169 -23.44 -2.81 -2.15
CA LEU A 169 -22.84 -1.48 -2.07
C LEU A 169 -21.51 -1.48 -2.84
N THR A 170 -21.40 -0.62 -3.86
CA THR A 170 -20.13 -0.36 -4.55
C THR A 170 -19.70 1.07 -4.26
N VAL A 171 -18.50 1.23 -3.70
CA VAL A 171 -17.88 2.53 -3.39
C VAL A 171 -16.68 2.71 -4.31
N ARG A 172 -16.61 3.87 -4.96
CA ARG A 172 -15.57 4.27 -5.89
C ARG A 172 -14.83 5.49 -5.37
N PHE A 173 -13.54 5.52 -5.69
CA PHE A 173 -12.65 6.63 -5.39
C PHE A 173 -13.21 8.01 -5.77
N CYS A 174 -13.81 8.15 -6.95
CA CYS A 174 -14.40 9.41 -7.42
C CYS A 174 -15.46 9.17 -8.50
N LYS A 175 -15.96 10.25 -9.12
CA LYS A 175 -16.63 10.16 -10.44
C LYS A 175 -15.71 9.51 -11.46
N LYS A 176 -16.27 9.01 -12.56
CA LYS A 176 -15.47 8.67 -13.73
C LYS A 176 -14.50 9.80 -14.03
N HIS A 177 -13.23 9.47 -14.15
CA HIS A 177 -12.19 10.47 -14.36
C HIS A 177 -11.04 9.91 -15.18
N THR A 178 -10.45 10.79 -15.99
CA THR A 178 -9.28 10.49 -16.81
C THR A 178 -8.17 11.47 -16.44
N TRP A 179 -7.05 10.94 -15.93
CA TRP A 179 -5.86 11.73 -15.67
C TRP A 179 -4.90 11.63 -16.86
N TYR A 180 -4.36 12.78 -17.27
CA TYR A 180 -3.41 12.91 -18.37
C TYR A 180 -2.01 13.25 -17.85
N GLY A 181 -0.98 12.85 -18.59
CA GLY A 181 0.42 13.20 -18.28
C GLY A 181 1.06 12.30 -17.23
N VAL A 182 0.49 11.10 -17.02
CA VAL A 182 1.10 10.06 -16.19
C VAL A 182 2.25 9.46 -16.99
N ASP A 183 3.50 9.84 -16.71
CA ASP A 183 4.67 9.15 -17.25
C ASP A 183 4.60 7.66 -16.85
N ALA A 184 4.84 6.77 -17.82
CA ALA A 184 4.87 5.32 -17.67
C ALA A 184 5.75 4.81 -16.50
N ALA A 185 6.64 5.65 -15.97
CA ALA A 185 7.42 5.34 -14.77
C ALA A 185 6.62 5.35 -13.44
N MET A 186 5.37 5.85 -13.41
CA MET A 186 4.50 5.94 -12.20
C MET A 186 5.14 6.61 -10.98
N LEU A 187 6.24 7.37 -11.13
CA LEU A 187 7.12 7.71 -9.99
C LEU A 187 6.49 8.65 -8.95
N ASN A 188 5.44 9.43 -9.31
CA ASN A 188 4.78 10.39 -8.40
C ASN A 188 3.24 10.36 -8.52
N LEU A 189 2.59 9.22 -8.25
CA LEU A 189 1.13 9.13 -8.32
C LEU A 189 0.43 10.17 -7.42
N ASP A 190 0.99 10.48 -6.25
CA ASP A 190 0.45 11.46 -5.29
C ASP A 190 0.38 12.90 -5.83
N GLU A 191 1.20 13.23 -6.83
CA GLU A 191 1.16 14.55 -7.46
C GLU A 191 -0.04 14.70 -8.38
N ILE A 192 -0.39 13.62 -9.09
CA ILE A 192 -1.43 13.57 -10.12
C ILE A 192 -2.79 13.19 -9.52
N ILE A 193 -2.79 12.16 -8.68
CA ILE A 193 -3.95 11.60 -8.00
C ILE A 193 -3.72 11.81 -6.50
N LYS A 194 -4.29 12.88 -5.93
CA LYS A 194 -4.12 13.20 -4.51
C LYS A 194 -4.61 12.06 -3.60
N PRO A 195 -3.78 11.56 -2.68
CA PRO A 195 -4.22 10.49 -1.79
C PRO A 195 -5.37 10.98 -0.88
N LYS A 196 -6.35 10.10 -0.67
CA LYS A 196 -7.38 10.28 0.36
C LYS A 196 -7.71 8.95 1.01
N GLU A 197 -8.13 9.02 2.26
CA GLU A 197 -8.54 7.89 3.06
C GLU A 197 -10.06 7.71 2.99
N LEU A 198 -10.50 6.46 2.86
CA LEU A 198 -11.88 6.04 3.05
C LEU A 198 -11.99 5.23 4.33
N VAL A 199 -12.85 5.68 5.24
CA VAL A 199 -13.29 4.87 6.38
C VAL A 199 -14.70 4.36 6.10
N VAL A 200 -14.82 3.03 6.00
CA VAL A 200 -16.09 2.30 5.90
C VAL A 200 -16.42 1.77 7.29
N SER A 201 -17.29 2.49 8.00
CA SER A 201 -17.80 2.03 9.30
C SER A 201 -19.06 1.20 9.04
N VAL A 202 -18.97 -0.11 9.30
CA VAL A 202 -20.04 -1.07 9.06
C VAL A 202 -20.72 -1.43 10.38
N PRO A 203 -22.06 -1.50 10.45
CA PRO A 203 -22.75 -1.96 11.65
C PRO A 203 -22.15 -3.25 12.16
N ARG A 204 -21.76 -3.28 13.45
CA ARG A 204 -21.13 -4.44 14.08
C ARG A 204 -21.92 -5.73 13.84
N ALA A 205 -23.25 -5.67 13.91
CA ALA A 205 -24.13 -6.81 13.67
C ALA A 205 -23.97 -7.43 12.26
N MET A 206 -23.71 -6.62 11.23
CA MET A 206 -23.44 -7.13 9.88
C MET A 206 -22.08 -7.81 9.78
N LEU A 207 -21.05 -7.23 10.41
CA LEU A 207 -19.72 -7.83 10.43
C LEU A 207 -19.65 -9.07 11.31
N GLU A 208 -20.54 -9.25 12.28
CA GLU A 208 -20.58 -10.44 13.14
C GLU A 208 -21.51 -11.55 12.63
N SER A 209 -22.35 -11.28 11.62
CA SER A 209 -23.32 -12.25 11.10
C SER A 209 -22.66 -13.46 10.42
N GLY A 210 -21.53 -13.26 9.73
CA GLY A 210 -20.93 -14.29 8.87
C GLY A 210 -21.64 -14.45 7.53
N GLU A 211 -22.42 -13.45 7.11
CA GLU A 211 -23.21 -13.42 5.87
C GLU A 211 -22.72 -12.36 4.86
N LEU A 212 -21.96 -11.36 5.32
CA LEU A 212 -21.47 -10.26 4.49
C LEU A 212 -20.26 -10.69 3.65
N ASP A 213 -20.30 -10.40 2.35
CA ASP A 213 -19.15 -10.45 1.45
C ASP A 213 -18.44 -9.10 1.37
N ILE A 214 -17.12 -9.09 1.43
CA ILE A 214 -16.31 -7.87 1.25
C ILE A 214 -15.29 -8.07 0.13
N GLN A 215 -15.29 -7.14 -0.83
CA GLN A 215 -14.29 -7.02 -1.87
C GLN A 215 -13.59 -5.65 -1.80
N LEU A 216 -12.27 -5.64 -1.68
CA LEU A 216 -11.45 -4.43 -1.66
C LEU A 216 -10.45 -4.50 -2.81
N ASP A 217 -10.63 -3.65 -3.81
CA ASP A 217 -9.75 -3.57 -4.96
C ASP A 217 -8.99 -2.22 -4.93
N GLY A 218 -7.66 -2.33 -4.91
CA GLY A 218 -6.74 -1.23 -4.69
C GLY A 218 -5.67 -1.09 -5.78
N VAL A 219 -5.19 0.13 -6.03
CA VAL A 219 -4.08 0.40 -6.96
C VAL A 219 -2.84 0.83 -6.20
N SER A 220 -2.87 1.97 -5.53
CA SER A 220 -1.77 2.52 -4.75
C SER A 220 -2.28 2.94 -3.38
N ASN A 221 -2.82 1.99 -2.64
CA ASN A 221 -3.40 2.27 -1.35
C ASN A 221 -3.08 1.19 -0.33
N ASP A 222 -2.89 1.63 0.90
CA ASP A 222 -2.94 0.72 2.03
C ASP A 222 -4.40 0.30 2.25
N THR A 223 -4.59 -0.93 2.73
CA THR A 223 -5.90 -1.49 3.04
C THR A 223 -5.86 -2.15 4.40
N TYR A 224 -6.79 -1.76 5.26
CA TYR A 224 -6.97 -2.32 6.59
C TYR A 224 -8.40 -2.79 6.79
N ILE A 225 -8.57 -4.03 7.25
CA ILE A 225 -9.85 -4.56 7.69
C ILE A 225 -9.68 -5.22 9.05
N SER A 226 -10.62 -4.96 9.96
CA SER A 226 -10.57 -5.59 11.27
C SER A 226 -11.91 -6.02 11.83
N SER A 227 -11.84 -7.00 12.74
CA SER A 227 -12.95 -7.43 13.60
C SER A 227 -14.20 -7.83 12.82
N ALA A 228 -14.07 -8.83 11.94
CA ALA A 228 -15.13 -9.26 11.05
C ALA A 228 -15.23 -10.78 10.91
N LYS A 229 -16.46 -11.27 10.81
CA LYS A 229 -16.84 -12.62 10.41
C LYS A 229 -17.63 -12.50 9.11
N LEU A 230 -17.01 -12.90 8.01
CA LEU A 230 -17.50 -12.68 6.65
C LEU A 230 -17.96 -14.00 6.02
N ASN A 231 -18.85 -13.89 5.04
CA ASN A 231 -19.14 -14.99 4.15
C ASN A 231 -17.96 -15.18 3.18
N GLY A 232 -17.49 -14.10 2.56
CA GLY A 232 -16.31 -14.08 1.70
C GLY A 232 -15.50 -12.79 1.86
N LEU A 233 -14.17 -12.92 1.72
CA LEU A 233 -13.26 -11.78 1.69
C LEU A 233 -12.35 -11.90 0.46
N ASN A 234 -12.33 -10.86 -0.36
CA ASN A 234 -11.41 -10.72 -1.49
C ASN A 234 -10.69 -9.36 -1.38
N VAL A 235 -9.36 -9.38 -1.32
CA VAL A 235 -8.55 -8.16 -1.24
C VAL A 235 -7.48 -8.23 -2.33
N ASN A 236 -7.55 -7.30 -3.28
CA ASN A 236 -6.61 -7.18 -4.39
C ASN A 236 -5.93 -5.81 -4.35
N GLY A 237 -4.62 -5.79 -4.55
CA GLY A 237 -3.82 -4.56 -4.61
C GLY A 237 -2.73 -4.66 -5.67
N ILE A 238 -2.38 -3.54 -6.30
CA ILE A 238 -1.17 -3.43 -7.12
C ILE A 238 0.03 -3.04 -6.26
N SER A 239 -0.10 -1.97 -5.48
CA SER A 239 0.87 -1.52 -4.49
C SER A 239 0.17 -1.01 -3.22
N GLY A 240 0.94 -0.95 -2.13
CA GLY A 240 0.43 -0.69 -0.79
C GLY A 240 0.39 -1.96 0.07
N SER A 241 0.15 -1.77 1.36
CA SER A 241 0.11 -2.82 2.36
C SER A 241 -1.31 -3.30 2.60
N ILE A 242 -1.48 -4.61 2.79
CA ILE A 242 -2.75 -5.19 3.22
C ILE A 242 -2.57 -5.70 4.65
N ALA A 243 -3.40 -5.19 5.56
CA ALA A 243 -3.45 -5.59 6.95
C ALA A 243 -4.85 -6.10 7.31
N ILE A 244 -4.91 -7.33 7.81
CA ILE A 244 -6.14 -8.04 8.17
C ILE A 244 -6.01 -8.46 9.63
N GLU A 245 -6.88 -7.98 10.49
CA GLU A 245 -6.78 -8.18 11.95
C GLU A 245 -8.08 -8.72 12.54
N ASN A 246 -8.04 -9.87 13.22
CA ASN A 246 -9.24 -10.47 13.83
C ASN A 246 -10.38 -10.69 12.81
N VAL A 247 -10.05 -11.18 11.62
CA VAL A 247 -11.03 -11.49 10.56
C VAL A 247 -11.11 -12.99 10.32
N SER A 248 -12.33 -13.50 10.11
CA SER A 248 -12.60 -14.86 9.64
C SER A 248 -13.54 -14.82 8.44
N ALA A 249 -13.30 -15.67 7.44
CA ALA A 249 -14.15 -15.83 6.25
C ALA A 249 -14.30 -17.34 5.94
N LYS A 250 -15.36 -17.72 5.23
CA LYS A 250 -15.68 -19.13 4.91
C LYS A 250 -15.14 -19.55 3.55
#